data_AF-A0A1B6K6W0-F1
#
_entry.id   AF-A0A1B6K6W0-F1
#
_cell.length_a   1.000
_cell.length_b   1.000
_cell.length_c   1.000
_cell.angle_alpha   90.00
_cell.angle_beta   90.00
_cell.angle_gamma   90.00
#
_symmetry.space_group_name_H-M   'P 1'
#
loop_
_entity.id
_entity.type
_entity.pdbx_description
1 polymer ?
#
loop_
_entity_poly.entity_id
_entity_poly.type
_entity_poly.pdbx_seq_one_letter_code
_entity_poly.pdbx_strand_id
1 'polypeptide(L)'
;MRTYQPPITPEHHTCVGLGLTLLDRLTALDHRFQGLASGVYLVSCEETVDDITSYIHDDPHPQSVEKEHVMVALKLDIAGRKGLLLLDPGYHIARVVTVMEDELYPHTGWFMQSQEEHCRKDYNYSFSANSNYVVWKVKERRGDGPETLSHSAVFVARPFLTPVDVTERRNLVYNFRSLLSRDTKGHLTAGIYFPVLDNTVGKFTLFYDVNDVKKREKMSFSDFKTMPNMLDEKQQLMIEECNKLLGFQPGELYAILHNLANLLSDSSFISQLLLINQDINDMAENN
;
A
#
# COMPACT_ATOMS: atom_id res chain seq x y z
N MET A 1 -6.16 19.34 24.56
CA MET A 1 -6.09 18.81 23.18
C MET A 1 -5.66 17.34 23.30
N ARG A 2 -6.48 16.37 22.88
CA ARG A 2 -6.05 14.96 22.88
C ARG A 2 -5.22 14.72 21.62
N THR A 3 -3.94 14.45 21.78
CA THR A 3 -3.06 14.07 20.67
C THR A 3 -3.35 12.61 20.33
N TYR A 4 -3.91 12.34 19.15
CA TYR A 4 -4.06 10.97 18.66
C TYR A 4 -2.67 10.36 18.44
N GLN A 5 -2.46 9.15 18.99
CA GLN A 5 -1.28 8.33 18.74
C GLN A 5 -1.75 7.08 17.99
N PRO A 6 -1.38 6.90 16.70
CA PRO A 6 -1.74 5.70 15.96
C PRO A 6 -1.21 4.45 16.67
N PRO A 7 -2.05 3.42 16.89
CA PRO A 7 -1.59 2.17 17.47
C PRO A 7 -0.80 1.38 16.42
N ILE A 8 0.52 1.55 16.38
CA ILE A 8 1.39 0.65 15.62
C ILE A 8 1.59 -0.61 16.45
N THR A 9 0.82 -1.65 16.15
CA THR A 9 0.96 -2.95 16.81
C THR A 9 1.20 -4.05 15.77
N PRO A 10 1.74 -5.22 16.17
CA PRO A 10 1.93 -6.35 15.26
C PRO A 10 0.63 -6.83 14.59
N GLU A 11 -0.53 -6.53 15.19
CA GLU A 11 -1.85 -6.87 14.66
C GLU A 11 -2.36 -5.85 13.62
N HIS A 12 -1.77 -4.65 13.56
CA HIS A 12 -2.11 -3.60 12.60
C HIS A 12 -1.18 -3.68 11.38
N HIS A 13 -1.62 -4.37 10.34
CA HIS A 13 -0.88 -4.55 9.09
C HIS A 13 -0.97 -3.32 8.16
N THR A 14 -0.56 -2.14 8.64
CA THR A 14 -0.36 -0.96 7.79
C THR A 14 1.02 -0.98 7.14
N CYS A 15 1.20 -0.23 6.05
CA CYS A 15 2.52 -0.12 5.41
C CYS A 15 3.62 0.32 6.40
N VAL A 16 3.30 1.23 7.33
CA VAL A 16 4.20 1.68 8.38
C VAL A 16 4.50 0.58 9.39
N GLY A 17 3.48 -0.10 9.92
CA GLY A 17 3.68 -1.20 10.87
C GLY A 17 4.47 -2.36 10.28
N LEU A 18 4.16 -2.73 9.04
CA LEU A 18 4.87 -3.78 8.28
C LEU A 18 6.31 -3.36 7.98
N GLY A 19 6.55 -2.11 7.58
CA GLY A 19 7.89 -1.57 7.34
C GLY A 19 8.76 -1.57 8.59
N LEU A 20 8.22 -1.14 9.73
CA LEU A 20 8.92 -1.16 11.03
C LEU A 20 9.23 -2.60 11.48
N THR A 21 8.28 -3.51 11.32
CA THR A 21 8.50 -4.93 11.64
C THR A 21 9.58 -5.56 10.76
N LEU A 22 9.58 -5.26 9.45
CA LEU A 22 10.60 -5.75 8.54
C LEU A 22 11.98 -5.17 8.87
N LEU A 23 12.04 -3.88 9.20
CA LEU A 23 13.27 -3.22 9.65
C LEU A 23 13.85 -3.92 10.88
N ASP A 24 13.05 -4.15 11.93
CA ASP A 24 13.48 -4.84 13.16
C ASP A 24 14.00 -6.26 12.89
N ARG A 25 13.29 -7.01 12.04
CA ARG A 25 13.71 -8.37 11.66
C ARG A 25 15.01 -8.37 10.87
N LEU A 26 15.24 -7.39 9.99
CA LEU A 26 16.46 -7.29 9.19
C LEU A 26 17.65 -6.84 10.04
N THR A 27 17.47 -5.85 10.92
CA THR A 27 18.54 -5.39 11.81
C THR A 27 18.96 -6.48 12.78
N ALA A 28 18.04 -7.33 13.25
CA ALA A 28 18.37 -8.49 14.06
C ALA A 28 19.30 -9.50 13.36
N LEU A 29 19.40 -9.49 12.03
CA LEU A 29 20.30 -10.37 11.27
C LEU A 29 21.74 -9.83 11.15
N ASP A 30 22.05 -8.66 11.71
CA ASP A 30 23.38 -8.05 11.65
C ASP A 30 24.48 -8.95 12.24
N HIS A 31 24.15 -9.73 13.28
CA HIS A 31 25.06 -10.73 13.86
C HIS A 31 25.56 -11.77 12.84
N ARG A 32 24.77 -12.04 11.80
CA ARG A 32 25.10 -12.97 10.71
C ARG A 32 25.64 -12.24 9.48
N PHE A 33 25.16 -11.01 9.23
CA PHE A 33 25.53 -10.18 8.09
C PHE A 33 26.00 -8.81 8.60
N GLN A 34 27.26 -8.74 9.03
CA GLN A 34 27.81 -7.55 9.68
C GLN A 34 27.67 -6.30 8.79
N GLY A 35 27.13 -5.22 9.36
CA GLY A 35 26.91 -3.95 8.68
C GLY A 35 25.52 -3.81 8.05
N LEU A 36 24.72 -4.89 8.03
CA LEU A 36 23.34 -4.87 7.54
C LEU A 36 22.50 -3.82 8.28
N ALA A 37 22.57 -3.77 9.62
CA ALA A 37 21.76 -2.84 10.40
C ALA A 37 22.04 -1.37 10.05
N SER A 38 23.28 -1.05 9.64
CA SER A 38 23.64 0.31 9.21
C SER A 38 23.19 0.67 7.79
N GLY A 39 22.86 -0.35 6.99
CA GLY A 39 22.45 -0.20 5.60
C GLY A 39 20.94 -0.16 5.39
N VAL A 40 20.13 -0.60 6.36
CA VAL A 40 18.66 -0.68 6.25
C VAL A 40 17.99 0.54 6.87
N TYR A 41 17.00 1.13 6.18
CA TYR A 41 16.23 2.27 6.67
C TYR A 41 14.87 2.37 5.98
N LEU A 42 13.94 3.15 6.56
CA LEU A 42 12.66 3.47 5.91
C LEU A 42 12.82 4.62 4.92
N VAL A 43 12.10 4.55 3.80
CA VAL A 43 12.05 5.57 2.75
C VAL A 43 10.60 5.97 2.48
N SER A 44 10.36 7.25 2.25
CA SER A 44 9.03 7.78 1.98
C SER A 44 8.68 7.70 0.49
N CYS A 45 7.43 7.38 0.19
CA CYS A 45 6.92 7.22 -1.16
C CYS A 45 5.78 8.20 -1.44
N GLU A 46 5.83 8.84 -2.61
CA GLU A 46 4.71 9.55 -3.24
C GLU A 46 4.21 8.67 -4.38
N GLU A 47 2.94 8.25 -4.35
CA GLU A 47 2.41 7.24 -5.26
C GLU A 47 1.91 7.84 -6.56
N THR A 48 1.38 9.06 -6.51
CA THR A 48 0.88 9.75 -7.69
C THR A 48 1.64 11.04 -7.87
N VAL A 49 2.56 11.07 -8.84
CA VAL A 49 3.33 12.28 -9.18
C VAL A 49 3.05 12.63 -10.64
N ASP A 50 2.33 13.73 -10.86
CA ASP A 50 1.94 14.19 -12.20
C ASP A 50 3.16 14.68 -13.01
N ASP A 51 3.92 15.62 -12.44
CA ASP A 51 5.19 16.08 -13.02
C ASP A 51 6.38 15.52 -12.24
N ILE A 52 6.77 14.29 -12.60
CA ILE A 52 7.93 13.63 -12.00
C ILE A 52 9.23 14.41 -12.20
N THR A 53 9.36 15.20 -13.27
CA THR A 53 10.61 15.90 -13.59
C THR A 53 10.83 17.05 -12.62
N SER A 54 9.81 17.86 -12.39
CA SER A 54 9.85 18.95 -11.41
C SER A 54 9.96 18.41 -9.99
N TYR A 55 9.22 17.34 -9.67
CA TYR A 55 9.18 16.77 -8.32
C TYR A 55 10.55 16.28 -7.83
N ILE A 56 11.33 15.60 -8.68
CA ILE A 56 12.63 15.02 -8.29
C ILE A 56 13.81 16.01 -8.35
N HIS A 57 13.55 17.25 -8.79
CA HIS A 57 14.58 18.27 -8.90
C HIS A 57 15.16 18.64 -7.53
N ASP A 58 14.29 18.83 -6.54
CA ASP A 58 14.62 19.25 -5.19
C ASP A 58 14.30 18.17 -4.15
N ASP A 59 14.85 18.32 -2.95
CA ASP A 59 14.48 17.51 -1.79
C ASP A 59 13.00 17.76 -1.41
N PRO A 60 12.29 16.77 -0.85
CA PRO A 60 10.89 16.92 -0.51
C PRO A 60 10.71 17.98 0.57
N HIS A 61 9.92 19.02 0.28
CA HIS A 61 9.59 20.06 1.26
C HIS A 61 8.42 19.58 2.14
N PRO A 62 8.50 19.68 3.49
CA PRO A 62 7.47 19.12 4.38
C PRO A 62 6.04 19.63 4.16
N GLN A 63 5.88 20.78 3.51
CA GLN A 63 4.57 21.39 3.24
C GLN A 63 3.98 21.02 1.86
N SER A 64 4.74 20.30 1.02
CA SER A 64 4.38 20.01 -0.37
C SER A 64 4.36 18.51 -0.67
N VAL A 65 4.24 17.66 0.35
CA VAL A 65 4.35 16.21 0.22
C VAL A 65 3.31 15.52 1.08
N GLU A 66 2.69 14.46 0.57
CA GLU A 66 1.75 13.64 1.34
C GLU A 66 2.46 12.47 2.01
N LYS A 67 3.41 11.84 1.30
CA LYS A 67 4.14 10.64 1.76
C LYS A 67 3.19 9.51 2.14
N GLU A 68 2.39 9.17 1.14
CA GLU A 68 1.29 8.21 1.13
C GLU A 68 1.69 6.79 1.56
N HIS A 69 2.96 6.43 1.32
CA HIS A 69 3.48 5.11 1.61
C HIS A 69 4.93 5.13 2.11
N VAL A 70 5.37 4.00 2.65
CA VAL A 70 6.72 3.78 3.14
C VAL A 70 7.23 2.41 2.69
N MET A 71 8.50 2.36 2.29
CA MET A 71 9.19 1.12 1.99
C MET A 71 10.43 0.96 2.87
N VAL A 72 10.99 -0.24 2.93
CA VAL A 72 12.31 -0.48 3.50
C VAL A 72 13.33 -0.45 2.38
N ALA A 73 14.40 0.33 2.55
CA ALA A 73 15.54 0.35 1.65
C ALA A 73 16.77 -0.27 2.33
N LEU A 74 17.59 -0.98 1.56
CA LEU A 74 18.90 -1.47 1.97
C LEU A 74 19.96 -0.99 0.99
N LYS A 75 20.95 -0.26 1.47
CA LYS A 75 22.10 0.17 0.65
C LYS A 75 22.93 -1.01 0.17
N LEU A 76 23.33 -0.95 -1.09
CA LEU A 76 24.24 -1.90 -1.71
C LEU A 76 25.51 -1.20 -2.20
N ASP A 77 26.63 -1.88 -2.02
CA ASP A 77 27.88 -1.62 -2.72
C ASP A 77 28.41 -2.95 -3.26
N ILE A 78 28.43 -3.09 -4.59
CA ILE A 78 28.91 -4.29 -5.27
C ILE A 78 30.10 -3.90 -6.13
N ALA A 79 31.30 -4.16 -5.61
CA ALA A 79 32.56 -3.82 -6.27
C ALA A 79 32.65 -2.33 -6.63
N GLY A 80 32.24 -1.44 -5.72
CA GLY A 80 32.25 0.01 -5.89
C GLY A 80 31.03 0.57 -6.63
N ARG A 81 30.12 -0.29 -7.09
CA ARG A 81 28.88 0.09 -7.77
C ARG A 81 27.76 0.17 -6.75
N LYS A 82 27.21 1.37 -6.58
CA LYS A 82 26.18 1.65 -5.58
C LYS A 82 24.80 1.26 -6.08
N GLY A 83 23.94 0.92 -5.14
CA GLY A 83 22.53 0.66 -5.41
C GLY A 83 21.71 0.54 -4.14
N LEU A 84 20.46 0.13 -4.33
CA LEU A 84 19.50 -0.11 -3.27
C LEU A 84 18.71 -1.39 -3.54
N LEU A 85 18.40 -2.13 -2.49
CA LEU A 85 17.26 -3.03 -2.48
C LEU A 85 16.06 -2.29 -1.90
N LEU A 86 14.95 -2.28 -2.63
CA LEU A 86 13.66 -1.81 -2.14
C LEU A 86 12.82 -3.02 -1.76
N LEU A 87 12.37 -3.03 -0.52
CA LEU A 87 11.51 -4.04 0.06
C LEU A 87 10.19 -3.39 0.45
N ASP A 88 9.14 -3.80 -0.23
CA ASP A 88 7.78 -3.43 0.11
C ASP A 88 7.12 -4.65 0.80
N PRO A 89 6.84 -4.60 2.11
CA PRO A 89 6.30 -5.73 2.87
C PRO A 89 4.82 -6.00 2.55
N GLY A 90 4.47 -6.11 1.27
CA GLY A 90 3.14 -6.48 0.81
C GLY A 90 2.17 -5.32 0.63
N TYR A 91 2.64 -4.13 0.25
CA TYR A 91 1.75 -3.07 -0.19
C TYR A 91 1.64 -3.02 -1.73
N HIS A 92 2.66 -2.55 -2.45
CA HIS A 92 2.61 -2.45 -3.92
C HIS A 92 3.32 -3.58 -4.67
N ILE A 93 4.49 -3.99 -4.19
CA ILE A 93 5.37 -4.92 -4.91
C ILE A 93 5.45 -6.25 -4.16
N ALA A 94 5.38 -7.34 -4.91
CA ALA A 94 5.40 -8.70 -4.39
C ALA A 94 6.85 -9.24 -4.26
N ARG A 95 7.86 -8.42 -4.54
CA ARG A 95 9.27 -8.83 -4.62
C ARG A 95 10.21 -7.74 -4.16
N VAL A 96 11.43 -8.15 -3.83
CA VAL A 96 12.55 -7.22 -3.65
C VAL A 96 12.98 -6.68 -5.02
N VAL A 97 13.09 -5.37 -5.13
CA VAL A 97 13.57 -4.68 -6.33
C VAL A 97 14.99 -4.21 -6.11
N THR A 98 15.90 -4.58 -7.00
CA THR A 98 17.29 -4.10 -7.00
C THR A 98 17.45 -2.94 -7.99
N VAL A 99 17.87 -1.80 -7.48
CA VAL A 99 18.11 -0.57 -8.27
C VAL A 99 19.57 -0.22 -8.16
N MET A 100 20.35 -0.46 -9.22
CA MET A 100 21.74 -0.02 -9.32
C MET A 100 21.83 1.37 -9.97
N GLU A 101 22.77 2.21 -9.53
CA GLU A 101 23.03 3.54 -10.12
C GLU A 101 23.50 3.46 -11.59
N ASP A 102 24.18 2.37 -11.96
CA ASP A 102 24.67 2.14 -13.32
C ASP A 102 23.66 1.43 -14.24
N GLU A 103 22.49 1.05 -13.71
CA GLU A 103 21.45 0.25 -14.38
C GLU A 103 21.93 -1.12 -14.93
N LEU A 104 23.13 -1.58 -14.54
CA LEU A 104 23.66 -2.88 -14.95
C LEU A 104 23.29 -3.96 -13.94
N TYR A 105 23.38 -5.23 -14.36
CA TYR A 105 23.17 -6.37 -13.47
C TYR A 105 23.95 -6.19 -12.15
N PRO A 106 23.30 -6.35 -10.97
CA PRO A 106 22.00 -7.00 -10.73
C PRO A 106 20.74 -6.09 -10.76
N HIS A 107 20.76 -4.93 -11.44
CA HIS A 107 19.58 -4.08 -11.62
C HIS A 107 18.38 -4.88 -12.17
N THR A 108 17.20 -4.67 -11.60
CA THR A 108 15.99 -5.48 -11.89
C THR A 108 15.39 -5.21 -13.26
N GLY A 109 15.42 -3.96 -13.73
CA GLY A 109 14.83 -3.58 -15.01
C GLY A 109 13.30 -3.58 -14.97
N TRP A 110 12.67 -3.74 -16.14
CA TRP A 110 11.22 -3.91 -16.23
C TRP A 110 10.80 -5.30 -15.81
N PHE A 111 9.76 -5.40 -14.99
CA PHE A 111 9.17 -6.69 -14.61
C PHE A 111 7.64 -6.61 -14.59
N MET A 112 6.99 -7.71 -14.91
CA MET A 112 5.53 -7.82 -14.84
C MET A 112 5.12 -7.98 -13.38
N GLN A 113 4.32 -7.04 -12.87
CA GLN A 113 3.78 -7.07 -11.51
C GLN A 113 2.45 -7.83 -11.45
N SER A 114 1.59 -7.65 -12.47
CA SER A 114 0.31 -8.36 -12.53
C SER A 114 -0.19 -8.54 -13.97
N GLN A 115 -0.86 -9.67 -14.22
CA GLN A 115 -1.59 -9.94 -15.45
C GLN A 115 -2.95 -10.56 -15.09
N GLU A 116 -4.00 -9.78 -15.26
CA GLU A 116 -5.40 -10.22 -15.23
C GLU A 116 -5.95 -10.23 -16.67
N GLU A 117 -7.09 -10.90 -16.91
CA GLU A 117 -7.69 -11.12 -18.23
C GLU A 117 -7.80 -9.83 -19.09
N HIS A 118 -8.05 -8.69 -18.43
CA HIS A 118 -8.18 -7.39 -19.08
C HIS A 118 -7.23 -6.33 -18.53
N CYS A 119 -6.17 -6.70 -17.80
CA CYS A 119 -5.24 -5.72 -17.25
C CYS A 119 -3.83 -6.28 -17.12
N ARG A 120 -2.84 -5.60 -17.69
CA ARG A 120 -1.43 -5.89 -17.49
C ARG A 120 -0.73 -4.69 -16.88
N LYS A 121 0.11 -4.94 -15.88
CA LYS A 121 0.97 -3.93 -15.24
C LYS A 121 2.42 -4.39 -15.23
N ASP A 122 3.30 -3.59 -15.82
CA ASP A 122 4.75 -3.75 -15.76
C ASP A 122 5.38 -2.59 -15.01
N TYR A 123 6.32 -2.86 -14.12
CA TYR A 123 6.96 -1.89 -13.24
C TYR A 123 8.45 -1.78 -13.56
N ASN A 124 9.02 -0.59 -13.34
CA ASN A 124 10.46 -0.35 -13.39
C ASN A 124 10.87 0.70 -12.37
N TYR A 125 12.06 0.54 -11.79
CA TYR A 125 12.61 1.43 -10.77
C TYR A 125 13.99 1.87 -11.22
N SER A 126 14.22 3.18 -11.29
CA SER A 126 15.50 3.78 -11.72
C SER A 126 15.83 4.97 -10.84
N PHE A 127 17.11 5.23 -10.58
CA PHE A 127 17.49 6.46 -9.86
C PHE A 127 17.14 7.72 -10.67
N SER A 128 16.85 8.81 -9.96
CA SER A 128 16.91 10.15 -10.53
C SER A 128 18.35 10.54 -10.88
N ALA A 129 18.53 11.59 -11.68
CA ALA A 129 19.86 12.04 -12.10
C ALA A 129 20.77 12.41 -10.91
N ASN A 130 20.21 12.94 -9.82
CA ASN A 130 20.93 13.25 -8.58
C ASN A 130 21.01 12.07 -7.59
N SER A 131 20.42 10.92 -7.92
CA SER A 131 20.30 9.72 -7.07
C SER A 131 19.61 9.93 -5.73
N ASN A 132 18.94 11.07 -5.52
CA ASN A 132 18.17 11.34 -4.31
C ASN A 132 16.83 10.59 -4.30
N TYR A 133 16.32 10.25 -5.48
CA TYR A 133 15.07 9.54 -5.66
C TYR A 133 15.29 8.24 -6.43
N VAL A 134 14.44 7.26 -6.15
CA VAL A 134 14.13 6.19 -7.08
C VAL A 134 12.77 6.50 -7.69
N VAL A 135 12.74 6.65 -9.02
CA VAL A 135 11.52 6.81 -9.79
C VAL A 135 10.95 5.43 -10.09
N TRP A 136 9.73 5.21 -9.62
CA TRP A 136 8.93 4.03 -9.93
C TRP A 136 8.00 4.34 -11.09
N LYS A 137 8.18 3.62 -12.19
CA LYS A 137 7.41 3.74 -13.42
C LYS A 137 6.44 2.57 -13.54
N VAL A 138 5.19 2.84 -13.88
CA VAL A 138 4.17 1.83 -14.13
C VAL A 138 3.66 1.97 -15.55
N LYS A 139 3.81 0.90 -16.34
CA LYS A 139 3.09 0.72 -17.60
C LYS A 139 1.83 -0.09 -17.31
N GLU A 140 0.67 0.49 -17.60
CA GLU A 140 -0.61 -0.20 -17.48
C GLU A 140 -1.30 -0.29 -18.83
N ARG A 141 -1.80 -1.47 -19.17
CA ARG A 141 -2.68 -1.68 -20.33
C ARG A 141 -3.97 -2.35 -19.87
N ARG A 142 -5.11 -1.74 -20.18
CA ARG A 142 -6.45 -2.26 -19.84
C ARG A 142 -7.22 -2.63 -21.10
N GLY A 143 -7.54 -3.92 -21.25
CA GLY A 143 -8.19 -4.48 -22.44
C GLY A 143 -7.45 -4.08 -23.71
N ASP A 144 -8.21 -3.58 -24.69
CA ASP A 144 -7.69 -3.07 -25.97
C ASP A 144 -7.33 -1.57 -25.91
N GLY A 145 -7.35 -0.96 -24.72
CA GLY A 145 -7.00 0.44 -24.52
C GLY A 145 -5.50 0.73 -24.71
N PRO A 146 -5.13 2.01 -24.88
CA PRO A 146 -3.74 2.40 -24.98
C PRO A 146 -2.97 2.08 -23.68
N GLU A 147 -1.67 1.86 -23.81
CA GLU A 147 -0.77 1.76 -22.67
C GLU A 147 -0.61 3.15 -22.02
N THR A 148 -0.84 3.23 -20.73
CA THR A 148 -0.61 4.43 -19.92
C THR A 148 0.69 4.27 -19.13
N LEU A 149 1.38 5.40 -18.90
CA LEU A 149 2.59 5.47 -18.09
C LEU A 149 2.33 6.41 -16.92
N SER A 150 2.46 5.90 -15.69
CA SER A 150 2.41 6.70 -14.48
C SER A 150 3.72 6.63 -13.70
N HIS A 151 3.94 7.63 -12.85
CA HIS A 151 5.16 7.79 -12.07
C HIS A 151 4.85 7.96 -10.60
N SER A 152 5.72 7.39 -9.79
CA SER A 152 5.77 7.52 -8.35
C SER A 152 7.22 7.81 -7.95
N ALA A 153 7.43 8.46 -6.81
CA ALA A 153 8.75 8.88 -6.36
C ALA A 153 9.05 8.33 -4.97
N VAL A 154 10.18 7.65 -4.83
CA VAL A 154 10.69 7.16 -3.55
C VAL A 154 11.89 8.02 -3.18
N PHE A 155 11.81 8.78 -2.09
CA PHE A 155 12.94 9.59 -1.63
C PHE A 155 13.88 8.73 -0.79
N VAL A 156 15.12 8.56 -1.28
CA VAL A 156 16.09 7.59 -0.75
C VAL A 156 17.37 8.21 -0.21
N ALA A 157 17.57 9.53 -0.40
CA ALA A 157 18.79 10.22 -0.01
C ALA A 157 19.09 10.13 1.50
N ARG A 158 18.05 10.02 2.35
CA ARG A 158 18.16 9.90 3.81
C ARG A 158 17.01 9.09 4.41
N PRO A 159 17.16 8.57 5.64
CA PRO A 159 16.10 7.89 6.36
C PRO A 159 14.85 8.75 6.57
N PHE A 160 13.68 8.12 6.41
CA PHE A 160 12.40 8.71 6.76
C PHE A 160 12.08 8.45 8.24
N LEU A 161 12.18 9.50 9.05
CA LEU A 161 12.17 9.38 10.52
C LEU A 161 10.78 9.57 11.16
N THR A 162 9.79 10.03 10.39
CA THR A 162 8.46 10.36 10.91
C THR A 162 7.32 9.63 10.17
N PRO A 163 7.44 8.32 9.85
CA PRO A 163 6.40 7.61 9.10
C PRO A 163 5.08 7.49 9.88
N VAL A 164 5.13 7.44 11.21
CA VAL A 164 3.93 7.37 12.06
C VAL A 164 3.18 8.70 12.09
N ASP A 165 3.89 9.83 12.08
CA ASP A 165 3.25 11.14 12.17
C ASP A 165 2.72 11.63 10.82
N VAL A 166 3.26 11.12 9.72
CA VAL A 166 2.88 11.53 8.35
C VAL A 166 2.04 10.42 7.69
N THR A 167 2.69 9.34 7.26
CA THR A 167 2.07 8.27 6.46
C THR A 167 0.94 7.54 7.19
N GLU A 168 1.16 7.15 8.46
CA GLU A 168 0.12 6.43 9.21
C GLU A 168 -1.10 7.31 9.49
N ARG A 169 -0.89 8.62 9.73
CA ARG A 169 -2.01 9.56 9.93
C ARG A 169 -2.74 9.87 8.63
N ARG A 170 -2.01 10.00 7.51
CA ARG A 170 -2.58 10.14 6.18
C ARG A 170 -3.52 8.98 5.85
N ASN A 171 -3.16 7.75 6.27
CA ASN A 171 -3.99 6.56 6.11
C ASN A 171 -5.37 6.65 6.78
N LEU A 172 -5.52 7.40 7.87
CA LEU A 172 -6.80 7.53 8.59
C LEU A 172 -7.90 8.18 7.78
N VAL A 173 -7.53 9.04 6.84
CA VAL A 173 -8.46 9.89 6.08
C VAL A 173 -8.54 9.54 4.60
N TYR A 174 -7.73 8.59 4.10
CA TYR A 174 -7.90 8.11 2.71
C TYR A 174 -9.35 7.74 2.41
N ASN A 175 -9.84 8.05 1.23
CA ASN A 175 -11.20 7.67 0.83
C ASN A 175 -11.26 6.28 0.19
N PHE A 176 -10.17 5.51 0.20
CA PHE A 176 -10.16 4.11 -0.23
C PHE A 176 -9.62 3.24 0.91
N ARG A 177 -10.31 2.13 1.17
CA ARG A 177 -9.98 1.21 2.27
C ARG A 177 -9.81 -0.19 1.72
N SER A 178 -8.83 -0.89 2.25
CA SER A 178 -8.61 -2.30 1.95
C SER A 178 -8.12 -3.06 3.17
N LEU A 179 -8.45 -4.35 3.20
CA LEU A 179 -7.92 -5.34 4.12
C LEU A 179 -7.55 -6.55 3.28
N LEU A 180 -6.26 -6.89 3.27
CA LEU A 180 -5.68 -7.80 2.27
C LEU A 180 -4.88 -8.91 2.95
N SER A 181 -4.99 -10.12 2.41
CA SER A 181 -4.10 -11.24 2.68
C SER A 181 -3.20 -11.47 1.47
N ARG A 182 -1.98 -11.94 1.73
CA ARG A 182 -0.99 -12.23 0.70
C ARG A 182 -0.28 -13.55 0.94
N ASP A 183 0.17 -14.16 -0.15
CA ASP A 183 1.05 -15.33 -0.10
C ASP A 183 2.49 -14.93 0.25
N THR A 184 3.35 -15.94 0.42
CA THR A 184 4.79 -15.76 0.69
C THR A 184 5.57 -15.08 -0.43
N LYS A 185 4.98 -14.97 -1.62
CA LYS A 185 5.52 -14.26 -2.78
C LYS A 185 4.90 -12.88 -2.93
N GLY A 186 4.11 -12.40 -1.97
CA GLY A 186 3.48 -11.09 -1.97
C GLY A 186 2.25 -10.94 -2.88
N HIS A 187 1.75 -12.00 -3.50
CA HIS A 187 0.53 -11.95 -4.31
C HIS A 187 -0.70 -11.87 -3.42
N LEU A 188 -1.72 -11.11 -3.83
CA LEU A 188 -2.99 -11.03 -3.14
C LEU A 188 -3.73 -12.37 -3.20
N THR A 189 -4.16 -12.89 -2.06
CA THR A 189 -4.87 -14.18 -1.96
C THR A 189 -6.31 -14.02 -1.50
N ALA A 190 -6.61 -13.01 -0.69
CA ALA A 190 -7.94 -12.72 -0.20
C ALA A 190 -8.04 -11.27 0.30
N GLY A 191 -9.25 -10.77 0.44
CA GLY A 191 -9.47 -9.50 1.11
C GLY A 191 -10.79 -8.84 0.76
N ILE A 192 -10.94 -7.64 1.31
CA ILE A 192 -12.01 -6.71 0.97
C ILE A 192 -11.41 -5.35 0.60
N TYR A 193 -12.08 -4.64 -0.31
CA TYR A 193 -11.77 -3.23 -0.57
C TYR A 193 -13.02 -2.45 -0.93
N PHE A 194 -13.01 -1.16 -0.65
CA PHE A 194 -14.12 -0.26 -0.95
C PHE A 194 -13.67 1.21 -0.97
N PRO A 195 -14.26 2.03 -1.86
CA PRO A 195 -14.21 3.47 -1.70
C PRO A 195 -15.20 3.91 -0.61
N VAL A 196 -14.83 4.96 0.12
CA VAL A 196 -15.68 5.74 1.00
C VAL A 196 -16.20 6.90 0.17
N LEU A 197 -17.51 6.96 -0.02
CA LEU A 197 -18.18 7.95 -0.87
C LEU A 197 -19.30 8.62 -0.09
N ASP A 198 -19.52 9.90 -0.35
CA ASP A 198 -20.60 10.65 0.28
C ASP A 198 -21.97 10.11 -0.15
N ASN A 199 -22.93 10.12 0.77
CA ASN A 199 -24.35 9.85 0.51
C ASN A 199 -24.69 8.55 -0.26
N THR A 200 -23.84 7.52 -0.22
CA THR A 200 -24.13 6.22 -0.84
C THR A 200 -24.26 5.11 0.19
N VAL A 201 -25.18 4.17 -0.06
CA VAL A 201 -25.17 2.88 0.63
C VAL A 201 -23.89 2.17 0.20
N GLY A 202 -22.87 2.25 1.05
CA GLY A 202 -21.53 1.77 0.73
C GLY A 202 -21.54 0.31 0.26
N LYS A 203 -20.79 0.03 -0.80
CA LYS A 203 -20.56 -1.32 -1.30
C LYS A 203 -19.09 -1.64 -1.17
N PHE A 204 -18.79 -2.89 -0.86
CA PHE A 204 -17.43 -3.41 -0.88
C PHE A 204 -17.32 -4.57 -1.85
N THR A 205 -16.09 -4.79 -2.30
CA THR A 205 -15.74 -5.97 -3.07
C THR A 205 -14.99 -6.92 -2.16
N LEU A 206 -15.51 -8.14 -2.03
CA LEU A 206 -14.82 -9.26 -1.41
C LEU A 206 -14.22 -10.12 -2.51
N PHE A 207 -12.98 -10.55 -2.32
CA PHE A 207 -12.34 -11.47 -3.24
C PHE A 207 -11.48 -12.48 -2.47
N TYR A 208 -11.28 -13.63 -3.09
CA TYR A 208 -10.32 -14.63 -2.62
C TYR A 208 -10.01 -15.63 -3.73
N ASP A 209 -8.84 -16.25 -3.63
CA ASP A 209 -8.36 -17.26 -4.57
C ASP A 209 -8.56 -18.66 -3.98
N VAL A 210 -9.14 -19.57 -4.77
CA VAL A 210 -9.21 -21.01 -4.46
C VAL A 210 -8.70 -21.79 -5.64
N ASN A 211 -7.61 -22.53 -5.46
CA ASN A 211 -6.97 -23.33 -6.52
C ASN A 211 -6.69 -22.50 -7.79
N ASP A 212 -6.07 -21.32 -7.62
CA ASP A 212 -5.76 -20.35 -8.69
C ASP A 212 -6.99 -19.78 -9.43
N VAL A 213 -8.20 -20.02 -8.90
CA VAL A 213 -9.44 -19.41 -9.39
C VAL A 213 -9.84 -18.27 -8.47
N LYS A 214 -9.71 -17.05 -9.00
CA LYS A 214 -10.10 -15.82 -8.30
C LYS A 214 -11.62 -15.69 -8.26
N LYS A 215 -12.19 -15.70 -7.06
CA LYS A 215 -13.59 -15.40 -6.82
C LYS A 215 -13.73 -13.95 -6.37
N ARG A 216 -14.76 -13.27 -6.86
CA ARG A 216 -15.04 -11.87 -6.53
C ARG A 216 -16.54 -11.64 -6.47
N GLU A 217 -17.00 -10.93 -5.44
CA GLU A 217 -18.40 -10.58 -5.23
C GLU A 217 -18.50 -9.16 -4.69
N LYS A 218 -19.50 -8.41 -5.16
CA LYS A 218 -19.78 -7.05 -4.67
C LYS A 218 -20.98 -7.10 -3.74
N MET A 219 -20.78 -6.75 -2.47
CA MET A 219 -21.81 -6.81 -1.42
C MET A 219 -22.11 -5.42 -0.88
N SER A 220 -23.28 -5.26 -0.23
CA SER A 220 -23.67 -4.00 0.39
C SER A 220 -23.38 -4.02 1.88
N PHE A 221 -22.86 -2.92 2.44
CA PHE A 221 -22.74 -2.80 3.89
C PHE A 221 -24.11 -2.80 4.59
N SER A 222 -25.19 -2.40 3.91
CA SER A 222 -26.55 -2.47 4.48
C SER A 222 -26.94 -3.87 4.94
N ASP A 223 -26.43 -4.90 4.26
CA ASP A 223 -26.82 -6.29 4.49
C ASP A 223 -26.32 -6.80 5.84
N PHE A 224 -25.37 -6.08 6.44
CA PHE A 224 -24.75 -6.38 7.73
C PHE A 224 -25.32 -5.56 8.89
N LYS A 225 -26.27 -4.63 8.67
CA LYS A 225 -26.78 -3.75 9.75
C LYS A 225 -27.69 -4.45 10.76
N THR A 226 -28.40 -5.49 10.35
CA THR A 226 -29.42 -6.16 11.17
C THR A 226 -29.09 -7.63 11.40
N MET A 227 -29.59 -8.19 12.51
CA MET A 227 -29.55 -9.62 12.79
C MET A 227 -30.99 -10.18 12.81
N PRO A 228 -31.31 -11.26 12.05
CA PRO A 228 -30.42 -11.91 11.08
C PRO A 228 -30.09 -10.98 9.90
N ASN A 229 -28.90 -11.17 9.34
CA ASN A 229 -28.47 -10.45 8.14
C ASN A 229 -29.30 -10.88 6.92
N MET A 230 -29.20 -10.10 5.84
CA MET A 230 -29.91 -10.37 4.59
C MET A 230 -29.05 -11.16 3.58
N LEU A 231 -28.06 -11.92 4.06
CA LEU A 231 -27.10 -12.63 3.20
C LEU A 231 -27.65 -13.98 2.77
N ASP A 232 -27.48 -14.30 1.48
CA ASP A 232 -27.75 -15.64 0.97
C ASP A 232 -26.66 -16.66 1.37
N GLU A 233 -26.94 -17.96 1.19
CA GLU A 233 -26.00 -19.04 1.54
C GLU A 233 -24.65 -18.91 0.82
N LYS A 234 -24.64 -18.42 -0.43
CA LYS A 234 -23.42 -18.24 -1.22
C LYS A 234 -22.57 -17.13 -0.59
N GLN A 235 -23.16 -16.00 -0.24
CA GLN A 235 -22.48 -14.86 0.36
C GLN A 235 -21.90 -15.22 1.74
N GLN A 236 -22.66 -15.96 2.55
CA GLN A 236 -22.19 -16.46 3.84
C GLN A 236 -20.94 -17.34 3.67
N LEU A 237 -20.98 -18.31 2.75
CA LEU A 237 -19.83 -19.17 2.45
C LEU A 237 -18.62 -18.36 1.95
N MET A 238 -18.83 -17.35 1.10
CA MET A 238 -17.75 -16.49 0.61
C MET A 238 -17.06 -15.71 1.74
N ILE A 239 -17.83 -15.23 2.71
CA ILE A 239 -17.29 -14.51 3.87
C ILE A 239 -16.49 -15.46 4.76
N GLU A 240 -17.00 -16.67 5.02
CA GLU A 240 -16.31 -17.67 5.83
C GLU A 240 -14.97 -18.10 5.21
N GLU A 241 -14.92 -18.32 3.89
CA GLU A 241 -13.68 -18.66 3.20
C GLU A 241 -12.68 -17.50 3.22
N CYS A 242 -13.14 -16.27 2.97
CA CYS A 242 -12.29 -15.08 3.06
C CYS A 242 -11.74 -14.89 4.48
N ASN A 243 -12.57 -15.09 5.51
CA ASN A 243 -12.17 -15.03 6.92
C ASN A 243 -11.02 -16.00 7.23
N LYS A 244 -11.11 -17.25 6.75
CA LYS A 244 -10.04 -18.24 6.92
C LYS A 244 -8.75 -17.82 6.24
N LEU A 245 -8.82 -17.31 5.01
CA LEU A 245 -7.65 -16.88 4.24
C LEU A 245 -7.00 -15.59 4.77
N LEU A 246 -7.75 -14.78 5.51
CA LEU A 246 -7.23 -13.65 6.29
C LEU A 246 -6.58 -14.08 7.61
N GLY A 247 -6.66 -15.36 7.98
CA GLY A 247 -6.10 -15.89 9.24
C GLY A 247 -6.92 -15.52 10.48
N PHE A 248 -8.19 -15.15 10.31
CA PHE A 248 -9.05 -14.70 11.39
C PHE A 248 -9.78 -15.84 12.10
N GLN A 249 -10.20 -15.58 13.34
CA GLN A 249 -11.07 -16.48 14.09
C GLN A 249 -12.45 -16.59 13.43
N PRO A 250 -13.19 -17.70 13.61
CA PRO A 250 -14.52 -17.85 13.03
C PRO A 250 -15.45 -16.66 13.37
N GLY A 251 -15.99 -16.01 12.33
CA GLY A 251 -16.93 -14.90 12.46
C GLY A 251 -16.31 -13.51 12.68
N GLU A 252 -14.99 -13.39 12.77
CA GLU A 252 -14.31 -12.12 13.03
C GLU A 252 -14.44 -11.14 11.85
N LEU A 253 -14.27 -11.58 10.60
CA LEU A 253 -14.52 -10.76 9.40
C LEU A 253 -15.96 -10.26 9.37
N TYR A 254 -16.91 -11.11 9.77
CA TYR A 254 -18.32 -10.72 9.85
C TYR A 254 -18.53 -9.60 10.88
N ALA A 255 -17.92 -9.72 12.07
CA ALA A 255 -17.97 -8.67 13.08
C ALA A 255 -17.34 -7.34 12.60
N ILE A 256 -16.23 -7.42 11.86
CA ILE A 256 -15.60 -6.26 11.22
C ILE A 256 -16.56 -5.61 10.20
N LEU A 257 -17.18 -6.40 9.32
CA LEU A 257 -18.14 -5.89 8.32
C LEU A 257 -19.38 -5.25 8.97
N HIS A 258 -19.88 -5.83 10.06
CA HIS A 258 -20.96 -5.23 10.85
C HIS A 258 -20.55 -3.88 11.46
N ASN A 259 -19.37 -3.79 12.06
CA ASN A 259 -18.86 -2.54 12.62
C ASN A 259 -18.64 -1.47 11.55
N LEU A 260 -18.10 -1.86 10.39
CA LEU A 260 -17.96 -0.98 9.23
C LEU A 260 -19.32 -0.50 8.74
N ALA A 261 -20.33 -1.36 8.67
CA ALA A 261 -21.68 -0.97 8.26
C ALA A 261 -22.32 0.08 9.17
N ASN A 262 -22.04 0.01 10.48
CA ASN A 262 -22.47 1.01 11.45
C ASN A 262 -21.68 2.31 11.30
N LEU A 263 -20.35 2.25 11.23
CA LEU A 263 -19.49 3.42 11.08
C LEU A 263 -19.79 4.19 9.78
N LEU A 264 -19.91 3.48 8.66
CA LEU A 264 -20.18 4.08 7.35
C LEU A 264 -21.62 4.62 7.22
N SER A 265 -22.48 4.38 8.22
CA SER A 265 -23.81 4.99 8.28
C SER A 265 -23.85 6.33 9.02
N ASP A 266 -22.76 6.71 9.69
CA ASP A 266 -22.60 8.03 10.27
C ASP A 266 -22.19 9.03 9.19
N SER A 267 -23.17 9.75 8.64
CA SER A 267 -22.92 10.75 7.60
C SER A 267 -22.00 11.87 8.06
N SER A 268 -22.04 12.26 9.33
CA SER A 268 -21.17 13.32 9.86
C SER A 268 -19.71 12.87 9.86
N PHE A 269 -19.45 11.62 10.27
CA PHE A 269 -18.12 11.03 10.19
C PHE A 269 -17.62 10.95 8.75
N ILE A 270 -18.45 10.45 7.82
CA ILE A 270 -18.07 10.34 6.40
C ILE A 270 -17.76 11.71 5.80
N SER A 271 -18.60 12.71 6.02
CA SER A 271 -18.36 14.07 5.50
C SER A 271 -17.07 14.67 6.06
N GLN A 272 -16.78 14.48 7.35
CA GLN A 272 -15.52 14.95 7.95
C GLN A 272 -14.30 14.24 7.35
N LEU A 273 -14.36 12.91 7.21
CA LEU A 273 -13.26 12.13 6.61
C LEU A 273 -12.96 12.61 5.19
N LEU A 274 -14.00 12.75 4.36
CA LEU A 274 -13.85 13.17 2.97
C LEU A 274 -13.37 14.62 2.85
N LEU A 275 -13.84 15.52 3.72
CA LEU A 275 -13.37 16.90 3.74
C LEU A 275 -11.88 16.98 4.07
N ILE A 276 -11.42 16.28 5.11
CA ILE A 276 -9.99 16.26 5.48
C ILE A 276 -9.16 15.66 4.35
N ASN A 277 -9.64 14.59 3.71
CA ASN A 277 -8.95 14.00 2.56
C ASN A 277 -8.81 15.01 1.40
N GLN A 278 -9.88 15.76 1.11
CA GLN A 278 -9.85 16.76 0.05
C GLN A 278 -8.89 17.91 0.41
N ASP A 279 -8.93 18.42 1.63
CA ASP A 279 -8.04 19.50 2.08
C ASP A 279 -6.56 19.10 1.93
N ILE A 280 -6.21 17.85 2.24
CA ILE A 280 -4.85 17.33 2.05
C ILE A 280 -4.47 17.28 0.57
N ASN A 281 -5.36 16.74 -0.28
CA ASN A 281 -5.12 16.65 -1.72
C ASN A 281 -4.95 18.06 -2.33
N ASP A 282 -5.83 19.01 -1.97
CA ASP A 282 -5.76 20.40 -2.46
C ASP A 282 -4.44 21.07 -2.03
N MET A 283 -3.96 20.79 -0.81
CA MET A 283 -2.64 21.27 -0.38
C MET A 283 -1.51 20.66 -1.19
N ALA A 284 -1.62 19.41 -1.63
CA ALA A 284 -0.62 18.75 -2.46
C ALA A 284 -0.63 19.26 -3.91
N GLU A 285 -1.81 19.45 -4.51
CA GLU A 285 -1.99 19.92 -5.90
C GLU A 285 -1.58 21.39 -6.11
N ASN A 286 -1.66 22.23 -5.07
CA ASN A 286 -1.30 23.66 -5.16
C ASN A 286 0.21 23.95 -5.01
N ASN A 287 1.06 22.92 -5.03
CA ASN A 287 2.53 23.03 -4.93
C ASN A 287 3.24 22.47 -6.16
#